data_AF-A0A524EIB3-F1
#
_entry.id   AF-A0A524EIB3-F1
#
_cell.length_a   1.000
_cell.length_b   1.000
_cell.length_c   1.000
_cell.angle_alpha   90.00
_cell.angle_beta   90.00
_cell.angle_gamma   90.00
#
_symmetry.space_group_name_H-M   'P 1'
#
loop_
_entity.id
_entity.type
_entity.pdbx_description
1 polymer ?
#
loop_
_entity_poly.entity_id
_entity_poly.type
_entity_poly.pdbx_seq_one_letter_code
_entity_poly.pdbx_strand_id
1 'polypeptide(L)' 'MINDNENNFEKYEVVKRYFARIFNVLSKEIRQELLELDLTKEELKEVKRELGFLHENEQKKYIKEFIENKKAD' A
#
# COMPACT_ATOMS: atom_id res chain seq x y z
N MET A 1 40.76 1.32 -7.53
CA MET A 1 39.91 1.37 -6.32
C MET A 1 38.47 1.34 -6.81
N ILE A 2 37.80 0.20 -6.67
CA ILE A 2 36.37 0.12 -6.98
C ILE A 2 35.67 0.82 -5.82
N ASN A 3 34.92 1.87 -6.12
CA ASN A 3 34.16 2.62 -5.11
C ASN A 3 33.08 1.71 -4.54
N ASP A 4 33.31 1.13 -3.36
CA ASP A 4 32.35 0.28 -2.63
C ASP A 4 30.99 0.96 -2.37
N ASN A 5 30.90 2.28 -2.57
CA ASN A 5 29.69 3.07 -2.42
C ASN A 5 28.66 2.87 -3.55
N GLU A 6 29.06 2.58 -4.79
CA GLU A 6 28.11 2.42 -5.92
C GLU A 6 27.27 1.13 -5.79
N ASN A 7 27.89 0.04 -5.35
CA ASN A 7 27.23 -1.26 -5.16
C ASN A 7 26.18 -1.27 -4.02
N ASN A 8 26.28 -0.34 -3.07
CA ASN A 8 25.32 -0.26 -1.96
C ASN A 8 23.99 0.37 -2.40
N PHE A 9 24.01 1.41 -3.24
CA PHE A 9 22.79 2.07 -3.69
C PHE A 9 21.91 1.15 -4.56
N GLU A 10 22.51 0.35 -5.44
CA GLU A 10 21.76 -0.63 -6.23
C GLU A 10 21.08 -1.69 -5.35
N LYS A 11 21.75 -2.18 -4.30
CA LYS A 11 21.15 -3.08 -3.32
C LYS A 11 19.97 -2.43 -2.59
N TYR A 12 20.11 -1.18 -2.15
CA TYR A 12 19.01 -0.46 -1.51
C TYR A 12 17.81 -0.27 -2.45
N GLU A 13 18.02 0.03 -3.72
CA GLU A 13 16.95 0.18 -4.70
C GLU A 13 16.26 -1.16 -5.02
N VAL A 14 17.01 -2.26 -5.08
CA VAL A 14 16.44 -3.61 -5.24
C VAL A 14 15.61 -3.98 -4.01
N VAL A 15 16.12 -3.72 -2.80
CA VAL A 15 15.40 -3.96 -1.54
C VAL A 15 14.14 -3.12 -1.45
N LYS A 16 14.20 -1.83 -1.81
CA LYS A 16 13.02 -0.96 -1.88
C LYS A 16 12.01 -1.45 -2.91
N ARG A 17 12.42 -1.87 -4.10
CA ARG A 17 11.50 -2.42 -5.11
C ARG A 17 10.91 -3.75 -4.66
N TYR A 18 11.68 -4.59 -3.99
CA TYR A 18 11.23 -5.87 -3.45
C TYR A 18 10.18 -5.64 -2.36
N PHE A 19 10.46 -4.79 -1.38
CA PHE A 19 9.51 -4.44 -0.33
C PHE A 19 8.33 -3.65 -0.89
N ALA A 20 8.53 -2.73 -1.84
CA ALA A 20 7.44 -2.08 -2.54
C ALA A 20 6.58 -3.09 -3.31
N ARG A 21 7.13 -4.19 -3.81
CA ARG A 21 6.36 -5.25 -4.47
C ARG A 21 5.65 -6.17 -3.48
N ILE A 22 6.18 -6.33 -2.26
CA ILE A 22 5.53 -7.10 -1.18
C ILE A 22 4.41 -6.26 -0.54
N PHE A 23 4.68 -4.99 -0.26
CA PHE A 23 3.82 -4.08 0.48
C PHE A 23 2.85 -3.29 -0.43
N ASN A 24 3.13 -3.09 -1.73
CA ASN A 24 2.13 -2.50 -2.64
C ASN A 24 1.13 -3.50 -3.23
N VAL A 25 1.21 -4.79 -2.93
CA VAL A 25 0.23 -5.73 -3.46
C VAL A 25 -0.96 -5.75 -2.50
N LEU A 26 -1.71 -4.64 -2.53
CA LEU A 26 -3.12 -4.69 -2.19
C LEU A 26 -3.72 -5.87 -2.94
N SER A 27 -4.46 -6.71 -2.23
CA SER A 27 -5.12 -7.84 -2.87
C SER A 27 -6.04 -7.33 -3.99
N LYS A 28 -6.33 -8.18 -4.97
CA LYS A 28 -7.22 -7.79 -6.08
C LYS A 28 -8.59 -7.34 -5.55
N GLU A 29 -9.07 -8.01 -4.51
CA GLU A 29 -10.31 -7.72 -3.79
C GLU A 29 -10.28 -6.31 -3.17
N ILE A 30 -9.23 -5.98 -2.39
CA ILE A 30 -9.06 -4.64 -1.79
C ILE A 30 -8.97 -3.55 -2.85
N ARG A 31 -8.32 -3.82 -3.99
CA ARG A 31 -8.27 -2.87 -5.11
C ARG A 31 -9.63 -2.61 -5.74
N GLN A 32 -10.50 -3.61 -5.81
CA GLN A 32 -11.86 -3.45 -6.32
C GLN A 32 -12.72 -2.68 -5.33
N GLU A 33 -12.67 -3.03 -4.04
CA GLU A 33 -13.39 -2.30 -2.99
C GLU A 33 -13.01 -0.82 -2.96
N LEU A 34 -11.71 -0.49 -3.09
CA LEU A 34 -11.24 0.89 -3.17
C LEU A 34 -11.74 1.67 -4.40
N LEU A 35 -12.06 0.99 -5.51
CA LEU A 35 -12.62 1.64 -6.69
C LEU A 35 -14.13 1.90 -6.55
N GLU A 36 -14.81 1.09 -5.75
CA GLU A 36 -16.22 1.27 -5.42
C GLU A 36 -16.44 2.36 -4.36
N LEU A 37 -15.38 2.67 -3.59
CA LEU A 37 -15.37 3.83 -2.70
C LEU A 37 -15.18 5.09 -3.54
N ASP A 38 -16.22 5.92 -3.60
CA ASP A 38 -16.19 7.26 -4.21
C ASP A 38 -15.28 8.18 -3.38
N LEU A 39 -13.97 8.00 -3.56
CA LEU A 39 -12.89 8.70 -2.88
C LEU A 39 -12.24 9.67 -3.85
N THR A 40 -11.88 10.84 -3.33
CA THR A 40 -11.00 11.76 -4.02
C THR A 40 -9.61 11.14 -4.23
N LYS A 41 -8.82 11.73 -5.13
CA LYS A 41 -7.45 11.26 -5.40
C LYS A 41 -6.57 11.34 -4.15
N GLU A 42 -6.73 12.39 -3.35
CA GLU A 42 -6.04 12.55 -2.07
C GLU A 42 -6.42 11.45 -1.07
N GLU A 43 -7.70 11.23 -0.80
CA GLU A 43 -8.17 10.20 0.13
C GLU A 43 -7.72 8.80 -0.30
N LEU A 44 -7.87 8.47 -1.59
CA LEU A 44 -7.44 7.19 -2.14
C LEU A 44 -5.94 6.97 -1.98
N LYS A 45 -5.14 8.03 -2.08
CA LYS A 45 -3.69 7.96 -1.89
C LYS A 45 -3.32 7.71 -0.43
N GLU A 46 -4.01 8.34 0.51
CA GLU A 46 -3.81 8.13 1.94
C GLU A 46 -4.21 6.72 2.36
N VAL A 47 -5.41 6.27 1.96
CA VAL A 47 -5.90 4.92 2.26
C VAL A 47 -4.97 3.85 1.69
N LYS A 48 -4.49 4.00 0.44
CA LYS A 48 -3.52 3.06 -0.15
C LYS A 48 -2.20 3.03 0.62
N ARG A 49 -1.77 4.17 1.16
CA ARG A 49 -0.54 4.25 1.95
C ARG A 49 -0.69 3.48 3.25
N GLU A 50 -1.81 3.64 3.96
CA GLU A 50 -2.08 2.93 5.20
C GLU A 50 -2.21 1.43 4.98
N LEU A 51 -2.99 1.01 3.97
CA LEU A 51 -3.16 -0.40 3.61
C LEU A 51 -1.87 -1.08 3.16
N GLY A 52 -0.96 -0.35 2.51
CA GLY A 52 0.31 -0.91 2.04
C GLY A 52 1.23 -1.39 3.17
N PHE A 53 1.05 -0.88 4.39
CA PHE A 53 1.82 -1.34 5.56
C PHE A 53 1.18 -2.51 6.31
N LEU A 54 -0.03 -2.91 5.92
CA LEU A 54 -0.81 -3.93 6.60
C LEU A 54 -0.67 -5.29 5.92
N HIS A 55 -0.73 -6.36 6.70
CA HIS A 55 -0.90 -7.71 6.14
C HIS A 55 -2.32 -7.87 5.56
N GLU A 56 -2.52 -8.81 4.65
CA GLU A 56 -3.79 -8.95 3.91
C GLU A 56 -5.04 -9.04 4.80
N ASN A 57 -4.97 -9.76 5.92
CA ASN A 57 -6.08 -9.86 6.88
C ASN A 57 -6.40 -8.51 7.53
N GLU A 58 -5.37 -7.71 7.81
CA GLU A 58 -5.49 -6.37 8.39
C GLU A 58 -5.99 -5.36 7.35
N GLN A 59 -5.59 -5.51 6.08
CA GLN A 59 -6.13 -4.71 4.97
C GLN A 59 -7.65 -4.89 4.85
N LYS A 60 -8.14 -6.13 4.92
CA LYS A 60 -9.58 -6.45 4.88
C LYS A 60 -10.33 -5.83 6.06
N LYS A 61 -9.76 -5.92 7.26
CA LYS A 61 -10.34 -5.31 8.46
C LYS A 61 -10.41 -3.79 8.33
N TYR A 62 -9.33 -3.17 7.87
CA TYR A 62 -9.25 -1.73 7.66
C TYR A 62 -10.33 -1.24 6.69
N ILE A 63 -10.47 -1.85 5.50
CA ILE A 63 -11.48 -1.43 4.52
C ILE A 63 -12.89 -1.58 5.10
N LYS A 64 -13.16 -2.68 5.81
CA LYS A 64 -14.47 -2.90 6.44
C LYS A 64 -14.81 -1.80 7.45
N GLU A 65 -13.88 -1.48 8.34
CA GLU A 65 -14.06 -0.39 9.33
C GLU A 65 -14.22 0.97 8.62
N PHE A 66 -13.45 1.22 7.57
CA PHE A 66 -13.55 2.45 6.77
C PHE A 66 -14.94 2.60 6.12
N ILE A 67 -15.46 1.53 5.51
CA ILE A 67 -16.79 1.50 4.89
C ILE A 67 -17.90 1.69 5.94
N GLU A 68 -17.79 1.02 7.09
CA GLU A 68 -18.76 1.13 8.17
C GLU A 68 -18.84 2.56 8.71
N ASN A 69 -17.70 3.22 8.91
CA ASN A 69 -17.67 4.62 9.35
C ASN A 69 -18.20 5.58 8.27
N LYS A 70 -17.84 5.40 6.98
CA LYS A 70 -18.34 6.26 5.89
C LYS A 70 -19.85 6.15 5.64
N LYS A 71 -20.50 5.06 6.04
CA LYS A 71 -21.97 4.90 5.96
C LYS A 71 -22.72 5.56 7.12
N ALA A 72 -22.01 5.90 8.19
CA ALA A 72 -22.59 6.54 9.37
C ALA A 72 -22.60 8.07 9.25
N ASP A 73 -21.81 8.63 8.34
CA ASP A 73 -21.77 10.05 7.94
C ASP A 73 -22.75 10.34 6.78
#